data_AF-A0A7S2YZG4-F1
#
_entry.id   AF-A0A7S2YZG4-F1
#
_cell.length_a   1.000
_cell.length_b   1.000
_cell.length_c   1.000
_cell.angle_alpha   90.00
_cell.angle_beta   90.00
_cell.angle_gamma   90.00
#
_symmetry.space_group_name_H-M   'P 1'
#
loop_
_entity.id
_entity.type
_entity.pdbx_description
1 polymer ?
#
loop_
_entity_poly.entity_id
_entity_poly.type
_entity_poly.pdbx_seq_one_letter_code
_entity_poly.pdbx_strand_id
1 'polypeptide(L)'
;LEANENVALLSAAAEPLRDESLRHTIAHGIGLHHAGLCESDRTTVEELFRTGRIQVLVSTSTLAWGLNLPARLVVVKGTEYYDGKDGVKKYVDYPITDILQMM
;
A
#
# COMPACT_ATOMS: atom_id res chain seq x y z
N LEU A 1 1.32 -25.93 9.09
CA LEU A 1 1.63 -25.37 10.43
C LEU A 1 1.91 -23.87 10.32
N GLU A 2 2.79 -23.45 9.41
CA GLU A 2 3.15 -22.03 9.20
C GLU A 2 1.98 -21.10 8.80
N ALA A 3 1.02 -21.57 8.01
CA ALA A 3 -0.11 -20.74 7.56
C ALA A 3 -1.04 -20.28 8.70
N ASN A 4 -1.36 -21.16 9.66
CA ASN A 4 -2.21 -20.81 10.80
C ASN A 4 -1.51 -19.88 11.79
N GLU A 5 -0.18 -20.05 11.94
CA GLU A 5 0.63 -19.16 12.78
C GLU A 5 0.67 -17.75 12.20
N ASN A 6 0.82 -17.62 10.88
CA ASN A 6 0.82 -16.30 10.24
C ASN A 6 -0.53 -15.58 10.37
N VAL A 7 -1.65 -16.29 10.25
CA VAL A 7 -2.99 -15.70 10.46
C VAL A 7 -3.14 -15.16 11.89
N ALA A 8 -2.72 -15.92 12.90
CA ALA A 8 -2.78 -15.46 14.29
C ALA A 8 -1.90 -14.23 14.55
N LEU A 9 -0.69 -14.20 13.97
CA LEU A 9 0.23 -13.07 14.07
C LEU A 9 -0.31 -11.81 13.39
N LEU A 10 -0.92 -11.96 12.20
CA LEU A 10 -1.52 -10.84 11.49
C LEU A 10 -2.73 -10.27 12.25
N SER A 11 -3.57 -11.12 12.83
CA SER A 11 -4.67 -10.67 13.70
C SER A 11 -4.14 -9.88 14.90
N ALA A 12 -3.06 -10.34 15.54
CA ALA A 12 -2.44 -9.62 16.66
C ALA A 12 -1.80 -8.29 16.22
N ALA A 13 -1.17 -8.25 15.03
CA ALA A 13 -0.60 -7.04 14.45
C ALA A 13 -1.68 -6.02 14.02
N ALA A 14 -2.92 -6.48 13.80
CA ALA A 14 -4.03 -5.63 13.39
C ALA A 14 -4.66 -4.85 14.57
N GLU A 15 -4.66 -5.41 15.78
CA GLU A 15 -5.23 -4.79 17.00
C GLU A 15 -4.78 -3.34 17.26
N PRO A 16 -3.47 -2.99 17.20
CA PRO A 16 -3.02 -1.63 17.46
C PRO A 16 -3.25 -0.63 16.30
N LEU A 17 -3.71 -1.09 15.13
CA LEU A 17 -3.89 -0.25 13.95
C LEU A 17 -5.09 0.69 14.11
N ARG A 18 -4.90 1.95 13.73
CA ARG A 18 -5.91 3.00 13.91
C ARG A 18 -6.86 3.06 12.74
N ASP A 19 -6.37 2.83 11.51
CA ASP A 19 -7.22 2.78 10.34
C ASP A 19 -8.02 1.46 10.28
N GLU A 20 -9.34 1.58 10.23
CA GLU A 20 -10.25 0.44 10.25
C GLU A 20 -10.15 -0.42 8.99
N SER A 21 -9.92 0.21 7.84
CA SER A 21 -9.79 -0.50 6.56
C SER A 21 -8.49 -1.32 6.55
N LEU A 22 -7.39 -0.72 6.99
CA LEU A 22 -6.10 -1.39 7.11
C LEU A 22 -6.17 -2.54 8.12
N ARG A 23 -6.80 -2.33 9.29
CA ARG A 23 -7.01 -3.39 10.29
C ARG A 23 -7.74 -4.59 9.69
N HIS A 24 -8.78 -4.33 8.92
CA HIS A 24 -9.53 -5.40 8.24
C HIS A 24 -8.66 -6.13 7.20
N THR A 25 -7.95 -5.42 6.34
CA THR A 25 -7.19 -6.05 5.24
C THR A 25 -5.93 -6.77 5.70
N ILE A 26 -5.26 -6.28 6.76
CA ILE A 26 -4.04 -6.88 7.31
C ILE A 26 -4.28 -8.31 7.79
N ALA A 27 -5.43 -8.58 8.41
CA ALA A 27 -5.82 -9.92 8.85
C ALA A 27 -5.89 -10.95 7.70
N HIS A 28 -6.03 -10.46 6.46
CA HIS A 28 -6.05 -11.26 5.23
C HIS A 28 -4.72 -11.24 4.45
N GLY A 29 -3.65 -10.65 5.03
CA GLY A 29 -2.34 -10.58 4.38
C GLY A 29 -2.22 -9.47 3.34
N ILE A 30 -3.07 -8.44 3.42
CA ILE A 30 -3.13 -7.30 2.48
C ILE A 30 -2.89 -5.99 3.24
N GLY A 31 -1.81 -5.30 2.88
CA GLY A 31 -1.48 -3.97 3.40
C GLY A 31 -2.03 -2.84 2.53
N LEU A 32 -2.38 -1.72 3.15
CA LEU A 32 -2.68 -0.45 2.50
C LEU A 32 -1.62 0.58 2.88
N HIS A 33 -1.14 1.37 1.93
CA HIS A 33 -0.22 2.47 2.18
C HIS A 33 -0.66 3.72 1.42
N HIS A 34 -0.97 4.78 2.15
CA HIS A 34 -1.32 6.09 1.59
C HIS A 34 -1.00 7.18 2.61
N ALA A 35 -0.93 8.44 2.14
CA ALA A 35 -0.61 9.59 2.98
C ALA A 35 -1.62 9.84 4.12
N GLY A 36 -2.83 9.30 4.00
CA GLY A 36 -3.89 9.44 5.01
C GLY A 36 -3.73 8.56 6.25
N LEU A 37 -2.85 7.55 6.23
CA LEU A 37 -2.55 6.75 7.42
C LEU A 37 -1.75 7.56 8.45
N CYS A 38 -1.81 7.16 9.72
CA CYS A 38 -0.85 7.68 10.70
C CYS A 38 0.51 6.98 10.54
N GLU A 39 1.56 7.59 11.10
CA GLU A 39 2.93 7.11 10.95
C GLU A 39 3.14 5.71 11.53
N SER A 40 2.49 5.39 12.65
CA SER A 40 2.51 4.06 13.26
C SER A 40 2.00 2.97 12.32
N ASP A 41 0.90 3.26 11.61
CA ASP A 41 0.22 2.31 10.73
C ASP A 41 1.06 2.10 9.46
N ARG A 42 1.63 3.19 8.91
CA ARG A 42 2.61 3.12 7.80
C ARG A 42 3.82 2.27 8.18
N THR A 43 4.43 2.52 9.34
CA THR A 43 5.61 1.78 9.78
C THR A 43 5.30 0.28 9.92
N THR A 44 4.14 -0.04 10.50
CA THR A 44 3.69 -1.41 10.72
C THR A 44 3.49 -2.14 9.38
N VAL A 45 2.76 -1.53 8.43
CA VAL A 45 2.50 -2.18 7.13
C VAL A 45 3.77 -2.35 6.30
N GLU A 46 4.69 -1.37 6.34
CA GLU A 46 5.99 -1.46 5.64
C GLU A 46 6.83 -2.62 6.18
N GLU A 47 6.89 -2.78 7.50
CA GLU A 47 7.66 -3.86 8.12
C GLU A 47 7.05 -5.24 7.84
N LEU A 48 5.73 -5.35 7.90
CA LEU A 48 5.03 -6.60 7.56
C LEU A 48 5.26 -7.00 6.10
N PHE A 49 5.31 -6.04 5.16
CA PHE A 49 5.61 -6.33 3.77
C PHE A 49 7.08 -6.70 3.57
N ARG A 50 8.01 -5.93 4.16
CA ARG A 50 9.45 -6.15 4.09
C ARG A 50 9.88 -7.52 4.62
N THR A 51 9.23 -7.97 5.69
CA THR A 51 9.47 -9.29 6.31
C THR A 51 8.70 -10.42 5.64
N GLY A 52 7.91 -10.14 4.60
CA GLY A 52 7.12 -11.14 3.86
C GLY A 52 5.91 -11.69 4.63
N ARG A 53 5.53 -11.08 5.76
CA ARG A 53 4.38 -11.48 6.57
C ARG A 53 3.05 -11.22 5.84
N ILE A 54 2.99 -10.11 5.11
CA ILE A 54 1.94 -9.83 4.12
C ILE A 54 2.50 -9.99 2.71
N GLN A 55 1.68 -10.48 1.79
CA GLN A 55 2.10 -10.81 0.42
C GLN A 55 1.68 -9.73 -0.58
N VAL A 56 0.70 -8.91 -0.22
CA VAL A 56 0.15 -7.85 -1.08
C VAL A 56 0.23 -6.53 -0.34
N LEU A 57 0.75 -5.51 -1.02
CA LEU A 57 0.71 -4.13 -0.59
C LEU A 57 0.03 -3.29 -1.68
N VAL A 58 -1.00 -2.55 -1.30
CA VAL A 58 -1.69 -1.60 -2.19
C VAL A 58 -1.27 -0.20 -1.78
N SER A 59 -0.75 0.57 -2.75
CA SER A 59 -0.23 1.90 -2.50
C SER A 59 -0.72 2.92 -3.54
N THR A 60 -0.80 4.19 -3.15
CA THR A 60 -1.08 5.28 -4.10
C THR A 60 0.15 5.64 -4.93
N SER A 61 -0.03 6.05 -6.19
CA SER A 61 1.08 6.34 -7.12
C SER A 61 2.11 7.33 -6.57
N THR A 62 1.69 8.34 -5.81
CA THR A 62 2.56 9.37 -5.22
C THR A 62 3.58 8.81 -4.22
N LEU A 63 3.36 7.60 -3.70
CA LEU A 63 4.26 6.95 -2.77
C LEU A 63 5.42 6.22 -3.44
N ALA A 64 5.39 6.01 -4.76
CA ALA A 64 6.48 5.37 -5.48
C ALA A 64 7.84 6.09 -5.30
N TRP A 65 7.79 7.40 -5.04
CA TRP A 65 8.98 8.22 -4.76
C TRP A 65 9.48 8.15 -3.31
N GLY A 66 8.61 7.76 -2.37
CA GLY A 66 8.91 7.75 -0.93
C GLY A 66 9.07 6.36 -0.32
N LEU A 67 8.71 5.31 -1.05
CA LEU A 67 8.78 3.93 -0.61
C LEU A 67 10.02 3.22 -1.16
N ASN A 68 10.83 2.65 -0.27
CA ASN A 68 11.87 1.69 -0.64
C ASN A 68 11.43 0.27 -0.24
N LEU A 69 10.45 -0.25 -0.97
CA LEU A 69 9.86 -1.58 -0.75
C LEU A 69 9.91 -2.37 -2.07
N PRO A 70 11.04 -3.03 -2.39
CA PRO A 70 11.15 -3.82 -3.60
C PRO A 70 10.13 -4.96 -3.58
N ALA A 71 9.31 -5.04 -4.63
CA ALA A 71 8.33 -6.10 -4.82
C ALA A 71 8.75 -7.03 -5.96
N ARG A 72 8.45 -8.32 -5.85
CA ARG A 72 8.72 -9.29 -6.93
C ARG A 72 7.83 -9.08 -8.15
N LEU A 73 6.62 -8.56 -7.94
CA LEU A 73 5.62 -8.27 -8.95
C LEU A 73 4.96 -6.94 -8.60
N VAL A 74 4.95 -6.03 -9.57
CA VAL A 74 4.19 -4.79 -9.49
C VAL A 74 3.01 -4.88 -10.45
N VAL A 75 1.82 -4.50 -9.96
CA VAL A 75 0.62 -4.33 -10.80
C VAL A 75 0.22 -2.86 -10.74
N VAL A 76 0.40 -2.15 -11.86
CA VAL A 76 -0.06 -0.77 -12.01
C VAL A 76 -1.54 -0.79 -12.39
N LYS A 77 -2.41 -0.54 -11.41
CA LYS A 77 -3.87 -0.52 -11.62
C LYS A 77 -4.33 0.86 -12.11
N GLY A 78 -4.60 0.95 -13.41
CA GLY A 78 -4.97 2.20 -14.07
C GLY A 78 -3.73 3.06 -14.34
N THR A 79 -3.79 3.88 -15.39
CA THR A 79 -2.65 4.71 -15.84
C THR A 79 -3.00 6.18 -15.92
N GLU A 80 -4.09 6.59 -15.27
CA GLU A 80 -4.60 7.95 -15.25
C GLU A 80 -4.90 8.39 -13.82
N TYR A 81 -4.77 9.69 -13.55
CA TYR A 81 -5.26 10.31 -12.32
C TYR A 81 -6.18 11.49 -12.65
N TYR A 82 -7.07 11.82 -11.71
CA TYR A 82 -7.93 12.99 -11.86
C TYR A 82 -7.13 14.26 -11.53
N ASP A 83 -6.96 15.15 -12.52
CA ASP A 83 -6.47 16.50 -12.28
C ASP A 83 -7.67 17.39 -11.91
N GLY A 84 -7.58 18.03 -10.75
CA GLY A 84 -8.61 18.92 -10.21
C GLY A 84 -8.25 20.40 -10.32
N LYS A 85 -7.13 20.75 -10.94
CA LYS A 85 -6.68 22.15 -11.10
C LYS A 85 -7.70 22.95 -11.93
N ASP A 86 -7.83 24.22 -11.59
CA ASP A 86 -8.77 25.12 -12.25
C ASP A 86 -8.56 25.13 -13.78
N GLY A 87 -9.62 24.77 -14.52
CA GLY A 87 -9.63 24.71 -15.99
C GLY A 87 -9.40 23.32 -16.59
N VAL A 88 -8.95 22.33 -15.83
CA VAL A 88 -8.69 20.96 -16.32
C VAL A 88 -9.31 19.95 -15.36
N LYS A 89 -10.65 19.82 -15.39
CA LYS A 89 -11.40 18.79 -14.64
C LYS A 89 -11.50 17.51 -15.45
N LYS A 90 -10.40 16.78 -15.57
CA LYS A 90 -10.35 15.54 -16.38
C LYS A 90 -9.35 14.55 -15.82
N TYR A 91 -9.52 13.29 -16.24
CA TYR A 91 -8.48 12.28 -16.09
C TYR A 91 -7.35 12.57 -17.09
N VAL A 92 -6.12 12.46 -16.61
CA VAL A 92 -4.90 12.63 -17.39
C VAL A 92 -3.97 11.45 -17.12
N ASP A 93 -3.21 11.07 -18.13
CA ASP A 93 -2.22 10.02 -18.01
C ASP A 93 -1.14 10.38 -16.97
N TYR A 94 -0.67 9.38 -16.24
CA TYR A 94 0.54 9.54 -15.45
C TYR A 94 1.74 9.85 -16.36
N PRO A 95 2.64 10.75 -15.93
CA PRO A 95 3.93 10.90 -16.57
C PRO A 95 4.66 9.54 -16.62
N ILE A 96 5.38 9.26 -17.72
CA ILE A 96 6.13 8.01 -17.86
C ILE A 96 7.14 7.81 -16.72
N THR A 97 7.68 8.89 -16.15
CA THR A 97 8.57 8.84 -14.99
C THR A 97 7.90 8.26 -13.76
N ASP A 98 6.62 8.57 -13.53
CA ASP A 98 5.88 8.03 -12.39
C ASP A 98 5.57 6.54 -12.61
N ILE A 99 5.24 6.16 -13.86
CA ILE A 99 5.07 4.74 -14.23
C ILE A 99 6.38 3.97 -14.02
N LEU A 100 7.50 4.50 -14.49
CA LEU A 100 8.81 3.87 -14.33
C LEU A 100 9.24 3.77 -12.86
N GLN A 101 8.89 4.75 -12.04
CA GLN A 101 9.19 4.73 -10.60
C GLN A 101 8.32 3.74 -9.83
N MET A 102 7.11 3.45 -10.31
CA MET A 102 6.26 2.41 -9.74
C MET A 102 6.78 1.00 -10.04
N MET A 103 7.55 0.82 -11.12
CA MET A 103 8.05 -0.47 -11.63
C MET A 103 9.27 -1.00 -10.89
#